data_AF-A0A8S9K362-F1
#
_entry.id   AF-A0A8S9K362-F1
#
_cell.length_a   1.000
_cell.length_b   1.000
_cell.length_c   1.000
_cell.angle_alpha   90.00
_cell.angle_beta   90.00
_cell.angle_gamma   90.00
#
_symmetry.space_group_name_H-M   'P 1'
#
loop_
_entity.id
_entity.type
_entity.pdbx_description
1 polymer ?
#
loop_
_entity_poly.entity_id
_entity_poly.type
_entity_poly.pdbx_seq_one_letter_code
_entity_poly.pdbx_strand_id
1 'polypeptide(L)'
;EETDPYRIPNKQNMRMALYWLVQGCTAGDSLVFHYSGHGSRQRNYNGDEVDGYDETLCPLDFETQGMIVDDEINATIVRPLPHGVKLHSIIDACHSGTVLDLPSGQYVWEDHRPRSGLWKGTAGGEAISISGCDDDQTSADTSALSKITSTGAMTFCFIQAIERSPQGTTYGNILNSMRTTIRNTGSGGGVSVGGGGGGVVSSVLTMLLTGGSGMGGLRQEPQLTACEPFDVYAKPFIL
;
A
#
# COMPACT_ATOMS: atom_id res chain seq x y z
N GLU A 1 23.11 5.42 -0.34
CA GLU A 1 22.22 6.22 -1.21
C GLU A 1 22.41 5.75 -2.65
N GLU A 2 21.34 5.73 -3.43
CA GLU A 2 21.37 5.37 -4.86
C GLU A 2 22.03 6.51 -5.66
N THR A 3 22.91 6.18 -6.60
CA THR A 3 23.72 7.15 -7.36
C THR A 3 23.41 7.17 -8.84
N ASP A 4 22.68 6.17 -9.36
CA ASP A 4 22.23 6.15 -10.76
C ASP A 4 21.12 7.21 -10.97
N PRO A 5 21.34 8.22 -11.82
CA PRO A 5 20.36 9.27 -12.09
C PRO A 5 18.99 8.76 -12.55
N TYR A 6 18.91 7.58 -13.17
CA TYR A 6 17.65 6.97 -13.64
C TYR A 6 16.95 6.12 -12.57
N ARG A 7 17.60 5.87 -11.43
CA ARG A 7 17.05 5.07 -10.32
C ARG A 7 16.73 5.91 -9.08
N ILE A 8 17.10 7.19 -9.09
CA ILE A 8 16.66 8.15 -8.07
C ILE A 8 15.13 8.33 -8.18
N PRO A 9 14.36 8.22 -7.09
CA PRO A 9 12.90 8.34 -7.11
C PRO A 9 12.43 9.80 -7.17
N ASN A 10 12.90 10.53 -8.19
CA ASN A 10 12.31 11.83 -8.56
C ASN A 10 11.00 11.61 -9.34
N LYS A 11 10.18 12.65 -9.45
CA LYS A 11 8.84 12.56 -10.05
C LYS A 11 8.89 12.00 -11.46
N GLN A 12 9.84 12.47 -12.27
CA GLN A 12 9.97 12.02 -13.66
C GLN A 12 10.32 10.54 -13.75
N ASN A 13 11.29 10.06 -12.97
CA ASN A 13 11.72 8.66 -12.98
C ASN A 13 10.61 7.74 -12.48
N MET A 14 9.87 8.14 -11.43
CA MET A 14 8.73 7.39 -10.95
C MET A 14 7.64 7.26 -12.03
N ARG A 15 7.28 8.34 -12.73
CA ARG A 15 6.32 8.31 -13.84
C ARG A 15 6.77 7.40 -14.98
N MET A 16 8.06 7.48 -15.34
CA MET A 16 8.64 6.62 -16.37
C MET A 16 8.61 5.14 -15.95
N ALA A 17 8.89 4.84 -14.68
CA ALA A 17 8.83 3.48 -14.15
C ALA A 17 7.40 2.93 -14.12
N LEU A 18 6.40 3.76 -13.76
CA LEU A 18 4.98 3.39 -13.83
C LEU A 18 4.56 3.08 -15.26
N TYR A 19 4.94 3.90 -16.23
CA TYR A 19 4.66 3.64 -17.64
C TYR A 19 5.33 2.35 -18.12
N TRP A 20 6.61 2.17 -17.79
CA TRP A 20 7.38 0.98 -18.13
C TRP A 20 6.75 -0.30 -17.57
N LEU A 21 6.21 -0.27 -16.34
CA LEU A 21 5.61 -1.42 -15.68
C LEU A 21 4.49 -2.07 -16.50
N VAL A 22 3.66 -1.26 -17.15
CA VAL A 22 2.51 -1.75 -17.93
C VAL A 22 2.80 -1.81 -19.44
N GLN A 23 3.96 -1.33 -19.88
CA GLN A 23 4.29 -1.22 -21.29
C GLN A 23 4.42 -2.62 -21.91
N GLY A 24 3.50 -2.96 -22.81
CA GLY A 24 3.53 -4.20 -23.57
C GLY A 24 3.07 -5.44 -22.79
N CYS A 25 2.39 -5.26 -21.65
CA CYS A 25 1.79 -6.38 -20.92
C CYS A 25 0.71 -7.09 -21.76
N THR A 26 0.65 -8.42 -21.63
CA THR A 26 -0.25 -9.31 -22.36
C THR A 26 -0.88 -10.34 -21.43
N ALA A 27 -1.98 -10.97 -21.86
CA ALA A 27 -2.70 -11.93 -21.05
C ALA A 27 -1.78 -13.02 -20.48
N GLY A 28 -1.83 -13.23 -19.16
CA GLY A 28 -0.96 -14.14 -18.42
C GLY A 28 0.17 -13.44 -17.66
N ASP A 29 0.46 -12.17 -17.94
CA ASP A 29 1.45 -11.41 -17.19
C ASP A 29 0.96 -11.05 -15.78
N SER A 30 1.89 -11.05 -14.83
CA SER A 30 1.66 -10.65 -13.44
C SER A 30 2.67 -9.58 -13.05
N LEU A 31 2.15 -8.39 -12.72
CA LEU A 31 2.88 -7.16 -12.46
C LEU A 31 2.86 -6.86 -10.97
N VAL A 32 3.96 -6.35 -10.44
CA VAL A 32 4.06 -5.93 -9.04
C VAL A 32 4.53 -4.48 -8.97
N PHE A 33 3.75 -3.65 -8.29
CA PHE A 33 4.10 -2.30 -7.90
C PHE A 33 4.27 -2.25 -6.38
N HIS A 34 5.42 -1.79 -5.90
CA HIS A 34 5.67 -1.56 -4.47
C HIS A 34 6.11 -0.13 -4.26
N TYR A 35 5.51 0.52 -3.28
CA TYR A 35 5.92 1.84 -2.81
C TYR A 35 5.99 1.84 -1.29
N SER A 36 7.10 2.33 -0.74
CA SER A 36 7.21 2.68 0.67
C SER A 36 7.84 4.06 0.78
N GLY A 37 7.16 4.95 1.49
CA GLY A 37 7.56 6.35 1.57
C GLY A 37 6.48 7.21 2.21
N HIS A 38 6.60 8.51 2.03
CA HIS A 38 5.58 9.44 2.51
C HIS A 38 4.35 9.40 1.59
N GLY A 39 3.19 9.22 2.21
CA GLY A 39 1.91 9.53 1.60
C GLY A 39 1.41 10.86 2.14
N SER A 40 0.75 11.65 1.31
CA SER A 40 0.08 12.87 1.74
C SER A 40 -1.34 12.93 1.16
N ARG A 41 -2.08 13.93 1.60
CA ARG A 41 -3.42 14.25 1.09
C ARG A 41 -3.34 15.60 0.41
N GLN A 42 -3.62 15.64 -0.89
CA GLN A 42 -3.79 16.90 -1.60
C GLN A 42 -5.28 17.23 -1.63
N ARG A 43 -5.65 18.49 -1.40
CA ARG A 43 -7.07 18.88 -1.50
C ARG A 43 -7.55 18.59 -2.92
N ASN A 44 -8.60 17.78 -3.05
CA ASN A 44 -9.17 17.46 -4.34
C ASN A 44 -9.85 18.71 -4.92
N TYR A 45 -9.46 19.10 -6.14
CA TYR A 45 -10.03 20.23 -6.86
C TYR A 45 -11.05 19.84 -7.94
N ASN A 46 -11.14 18.56 -8.30
CA ASN A 46 -12.03 18.02 -9.33
C ASN A 46 -13.35 17.46 -8.73
N GLY A 47 -13.40 17.21 -7.42
CA GLY A 47 -14.58 16.79 -6.65
C GLY A 47 -14.99 15.33 -6.84
N ASP A 48 -14.07 14.45 -7.22
CA ASP A 48 -14.36 13.04 -7.47
C ASP A 48 -14.14 12.12 -6.24
N GLU A 49 -13.33 12.54 -5.27
CA GLU A 49 -13.11 11.89 -3.97
C GLU A 49 -14.28 12.09 -2.98
N VAL A 50 -14.63 11.04 -2.21
CA VAL A 50 -15.73 11.07 -1.24
C VAL A 50 -15.41 11.93 -0.02
N ASP A 51 -14.13 11.96 0.39
CA ASP A 51 -13.65 12.75 1.52
C ASP A 51 -13.10 14.14 1.12
N GLY A 52 -12.95 14.38 -0.20
CA GLY A 52 -12.48 15.63 -0.77
C GLY A 52 -10.95 15.81 -0.79
N TYR A 53 -10.18 14.73 -0.65
CA TYR A 53 -8.71 14.75 -0.72
C TYR A 53 -8.17 13.63 -1.60
N ASP A 54 -7.26 13.95 -2.52
CA ASP A 54 -6.53 12.97 -3.33
C ASP A 54 -5.39 12.37 -2.51
N GLU A 55 -5.23 11.05 -2.56
CA GLU A 55 -4.01 10.41 -2.09
C GLU A 55 -2.84 10.69 -3.02
N THR A 56 -1.65 10.78 -2.43
CA THR A 56 -0.46 11.12 -3.19
C THR A 56 0.75 10.33 -2.77
N LEU A 57 1.58 9.96 -3.76
CA LEU A 57 2.95 9.51 -3.52
C LEU A 57 3.89 10.72 -3.51
N CYS A 58 4.82 10.76 -2.57
CA CYS A 58 5.88 11.77 -2.50
C CYS A 58 7.13 11.33 -3.29
N PRO A 59 7.48 11.98 -4.42
CA PRO A 59 8.80 11.85 -5.00
C PRO A 59 9.85 12.61 -4.17
N LEU A 60 11.14 12.36 -4.41
CA LEU A 60 12.23 13.04 -3.71
C LEU A 60 12.25 14.56 -3.96
N ASP A 61 11.82 14.99 -5.14
CA ASP A 61 11.80 16.37 -5.60
C ASP A 61 10.41 17.03 -5.49
N PHE A 62 9.53 16.49 -4.63
CA PHE A 62 8.15 16.95 -4.48
C PHE A 62 8.01 18.44 -4.14
N GLU A 63 8.98 19.04 -3.44
CA GLU A 63 8.96 20.48 -3.12
C GLU A 63 9.01 21.35 -4.38
N THR A 64 9.62 20.85 -5.46
CA THR A 64 9.79 21.60 -6.71
C THR A 64 8.90 21.09 -7.84
N GLN A 65 8.66 19.78 -7.92
CA GLN A 65 7.88 19.13 -8.98
C GLN A 65 6.45 18.75 -8.55
N GLY A 66 6.13 18.93 -7.27
CA GLY A 66 4.87 18.49 -6.68
C GLY A 66 4.79 16.97 -6.50
N MET A 67 3.64 16.54 -6.00
CA MET A 67 3.32 15.16 -5.68
C MET A 67 2.79 14.40 -6.91
N ILE A 68 2.68 13.08 -6.83
CA ILE A 68 1.97 12.26 -7.83
C ILE A 68 0.63 11.85 -7.22
N VAL A 69 -0.48 12.28 -7.83
CA VAL A 69 -1.86 11.98 -7.38
C VAL A 69 -2.31 10.59 -7.82
N ASP A 70 -3.17 9.95 -7.02
CA ASP A 70 -3.87 8.70 -7.31
C ASP A 70 -4.48 8.61 -8.71
N ASP A 71 -5.15 9.67 -9.18
CA ASP A 71 -5.75 9.77 -10.50
C ASP A 71 -4.72 9.54 -11.61
N GLU A 72 -3.50 10.06 -11.42
CA GLU A 72 -2.38 9.89 -12.34
C GLU A 72 -1.86 8.44 -12.31
N ILE A 73 -1.79 7.85 -11.12
CA ILE A 73 -1.36 6.46 -10.93
C ILE A 73 -2.38 5.52 -11.56
N ASN A 74 -3.67 5.68 -11.26
CA ASN A 74 -4.78 4.91 -11.81
C ASN A 74 -4.79 5.00 -13.35
N ALA A 75 -4.67 6.21 -13.91
CA ALA A 75 -4.61 6.40 -15.35
C ALA A 75 -3.39 5.73 -16.02
N THR A 76 -2.27 5.63 -15.29
CA THR A 76 -1.03 5.07 -15.83
C THR A 76 -0.96 3.55 -15.71
N ILE A 77 -1.34 2.96 -14.57
CA ILE A 77 -1.11 1.54 -14.29
C ILE A 77 -2.38 0.71 -14.07
N VAL A 78 -3.55 1.31 -13.86
CA VAL A 78 -4.80 0.56 -13.63
C VAL A 78 -5.68 0.55 -14.88
N ARG A 79 -6.06 1.73 -15.40
CA ARG A 79 -6.93 1.85 -16.59
C ARG A 79 -6.41 1.08 -17.81
N PRO A 80 -5.10 1.07 -18.15
CA PRO A 80 -4.65 0.40 -19.36
C PRO A 80 -4.49 -1.11 -19.22
N LEU A 81 -4.72 -1.71 -18.05
CA LEU A 81 -4.52 -3.16 -17.84
C LEU A 81 -5.47 -3.99 -18.72
N PRO A 82 -4.94 -4.76 -19.69
CA PRO A 82 -5.75 -5.54 -20.60
C PRO A 82 -6.23 -6.83 -19.95
N HIS A 83 -7.24 -7.45 -20.56
CA HIS A 83 -7.81 -8.70 -20.08
C HIS A 83 -6.76 -9.81 -19.87
N GLY A 84 -6.79 -10.42 -18.69
CA GLY A 84 -5.89 -11.50 -18.31
C GLY A 84 -4.53 -11.06 -17.77
N VAL A 85 -4.25 -9.76 -17.67
CA VAL A 85 -3.10 -9.23 -16.91
C VAL A 85 -3.52 -9.02 -15.46
N LYS A 86 -2.60 -9.31 -14.54
CA LYS A 86 -2.78 -9.04 -13.10
C LYS A 86 -1.78 -8.00 -12.62
N LEU A 87 -2.22 -7.04 -11.83
CA LEU A 87 -1.40 -6.07 -11.11
C LEU A 87 -1.63 -6.21 -9.61
N HIS A 88 -0.55 -6.47 -8.87
CA HIS A 88 -0.52 -6.33 -7.42
C HIS A 88 0.21 -5.06 -7.03
N SER A 89 -0.46 -4.24 -6.22
CA SER A 89 0.11 -3.06 -5.62
C SER A 89 0.30 -3.29 -4.11
N ILE A 90 1.47 -2.97 -3.59
CA ILE A 90 1.79 -3.01 -2.16
C ILE A 90 2.25 -1.62 -1.74
N ILE A 91 1.44 -0.92 -0.95
CA ILE A 91 1.69 0.47 -0.58
C ILE A 91 1.88 0.57 0.94
N ASP A 92 3.05 1.08 1.33
CA ASP A 92 3.46 1.31 2.70
C ASP A 92 3.68 2.81 2.91
N ALA A 93 2.56 3.53 2.95
CA ALA A 93 2.47 4.98 3.10
C ALA A 93 1.23 5.38 3.91
N CYS A 94 1.30 6.46 4.68
CA CYS A 94 0.15 7.00 5.43
C CYS A 94 -0.93 7.50 4.47
N HIS A 95 -2.22 7.22 4.77
CA HIS A 95 -3.36 7.54 3.91
C HIS A 95 -3.19 6.95 2.50
N SER A 96 -3.13 5.61 2.39
CA SER A 96 -2.95 4.93 1.09
C SER A 96 -4.02 3.90 0.74
N GLY A 97 -5.12 3.90 1.50
CA GLY A 97 -6.27 3.00 1.30
C GLY A 97 -6.81 3.04 -0.12
N THR A 98 -6.84 4.22 -0.73
CA THR A 98 -7.46 4.51 -2.03
C THR A 98 -6.47 4.97 -3.11
N VAL A 99 -5.15 4.76 -2.93
CA VAL A 99 -4.08 5.13 -3.91
C VAL A 99 -4.27 4.58 -5.33
N LEU A 100 -5.03 3.49 -5.50
CA LEU A 100 -5.38 2.95 -6.82
C LEU A 100 -6.80 3.29 -7.28
N ASP A 101 -7.58 4.04 -6.52
CA ASP A 101 -8.99 4.36 -6.78
C ASP A 101 -9.89 3.11 -6.91
N LEU A 102 -9.59 2.08 -6.11
CA LEU A 102 -10.29 0.81 -6.15
C LEU A 102 -11.27 0.69 -4.99
N PRO A 103 -12.44 0.04 -5.19
CA PRO A 103 -13.29 -0.39 -4.09
C PRO A 103 -12.49 -1.13 -3.02
N SER A 104 -12.61 -0.70 -1.77
CA SER A 104 -11.95 -1.35 -0.63
C SER A 104 -12.84 -2.42 -0.03
N GLY A 105 -12.26 -3.41 0.66
CA GLY A 105 -13.07 -4.41 1.33
C GLY A 105 -12.28 -5.18 2.38
N GLN A 106 -12.64 -4.99 3.65
CA GLN A 106 -12.03 -5.72 4.77
C GLN A 106 -12.73 -7.09 4.99
N TYR A 107 -14.05 -7.14 4.75
CA TYR A 107 -14.97 -8.29 4.80
C TYR A 107 -16.25 -8.06 3.98
N VAL A 108 -16.59 -6.79 3.74
CA VAL A 108 -17.64 -6.29 2.86
C VAL A 108 -16.97 -5.25 1.96
N TRP A 109 -17.25 -5.30 0.66
CA TRP A 109 -16.70 -4.35 -0.29
C TRP A 109 -17.43 -3.01 -0.17
N GLU A 110 -16.69 -1.95 0.15
CA GLU A 110 -17.12 -0.57 0.14
C GLU A 110 -16.80 0.06 -1.21
N ASP A 111 -17.84 0.54 -1.90
CA ASP A 111 -17.69 1.18 -3.19
C ASP A 111 -17.11 2.60 -3.02
N HIS A 112 -15.84 2.75 -3.36
CA HIS A 112 -15.11 4.02 -3.36
C HIS A 112 -15.11 4.69 -4.74
N ARG A 113 -15.93 4.22 -5.69
CA ARG A 113 -16.00 4.86 -7.00
C ARG A 113 -16.44 6.32 -6.88
N PRO A 114 -15.86 7.22 -7.68
CA PRO A 114 -16.19 8.63 -7.61
C PRO A 114 -17.66 8.87 -7.96
N ARG A 115 -18.33 9.74 -7.18
CA ARG A 115 -19.74 10.13 -7.44
C ARG A 115 -19.92 10.83 -8.80
N SER A 116 -18.83 11.32 -9.40
CA SER A 116 -18.80 11.94 -10.73
C SER A 116 -19.11 10.96 -11.87
N GLY A 117 -19.04 9.64 -11.63
CA GLY A 117 -19.23 8.62 -12.66
C GLY A 117 -18.04 8.42 -13.58
N LEU A 118 -16.87 9.01 -13.25
CA LEU A 118 -15.62 8.76 -13.97
C LEU A 118 -15.22 7.29 -13.82
N TRP A 119 -15.01 6.59 -14.93
CA TRP A 119 -14.61 5.18 -14.90
C TRP A 119 -13.14 5.05 -14.47
N LYS A 120 -12.91 4.60 -13.23
CA LYS A 120 -11.59 4.32 -12.66
C LYS A 120 -11.22 2.81 -12.67
N GLY A 121 -11.97 1.99 -13.41
CA GLY A 121 -11.74 0.55 -13.55
C GLY A 121 -10.66 0.19 -14.59
N THR A 122 -10.32 -1.09 -14.67
CA THR A 122 -9.33 -1.64 -15.63
C THR A 122 -9.94 -1.82 -17.03
N ALA A 123 -9.09 -2.06 -18.03
CA ALA A 123 -9.49 -2.48 -19.39
C ALA A 123 -9.71 -4.00 -19.51
N GLY A 124 -10.22 -4.61 -18.43
CA GLY A 124 -10.49 -6.06 -18.32
C GLY A 124 -9.41 -6.85 -17.56
N GLY A 125 -8.28 -6.23 -17.22
CA GLY A 125 -7.29 -6.81 -16.32
C GLY A 125 -7.72 -6.80 -14.86
N GLU A 126 -6.92 -7.43 -14.01
CA GLU A 126 -7.16 -7.53 -12.57
C GLU A 126 -6.18 -6.65 -11.81
N ALA A 127 -6.66 -5.72 -10.98
CA ALA A 127 -5.83 -4.92 -10.10
C ALA A 127 -6.23 -5.16 -8.63
N ILE A 128 -5.25 -5.45 -7.78
CA ILE A 128 -5.41 -5.66 -6.34
C ILE A 128 -4.35 -4.86 -5.60
N SER A 129 -4.75 -4.06 -4.62
CA SER A 129 -3.85 -3.32 -3.73
C SER A 129 -3.91 -3.86 -2.30
N ILE A 130 -2.76 -3.95 -1.65
CA ILE A 130 -2.64 -4.11 -0.20
C ILE A 130 -1.95 -2.86 0.34
N SER A 131 -2.62 -2.15 1.24
CA SER A 131 -2.10 -0.91 1.84
C SER A 131 -2.23 -0.90 3.35
N GLY A 132 -1.45 -0.06 4.02
CA GLY A 132 -1.59 0.21 5.45
C GLY A 132 -2.39 1.47 5.69
N CYS A 133 -3.53 1.37 6.35
CA CYS A 133 -4.22 2.53 6.88
C CYS A 133 -3.85 2.74 8.36
N ASP A 134 -3.64 3.99 8.73
CA ASP A 134 -3.70 4.44 10.12
C ASP A 134 -5.05 5.11 10.30
N ASP A 135 -5.84 4.56 11.22
CA ASP A 135 -7.14 5.09 11.56
C ASP A 135 -6.87 6.20 12.62
N ASP A 136 -7.15 7.45 12.27
CA ASP A 136 -7.31 8.61 13.19
C ASP A 136 -6.19 9.67 13.33
N GLN A 137 -5.11 9.68 12.53
CA GLN A 137 -4.21 10.86 12.56
C GLN A 137 -4.69 11.98 11.62
N THR A 138 -5.19 13.06 12.25
CA THR A 138 -5.50 14.34 11.60
C THR A 138 -4.18 15.00 11.18
N SER A 139 -4.11 15.45 9.93
CA SER A 139 -2.93 15.98 9.22
C SER A 139 -2.34 17.29 9.77
N ALA A 140 -2.62 17.67 11.02
CA ALA A 140 -2.25 18.96 11.58
C ALA A 140 -0.83 19.06 12.16
N ASP A 141 -0.12 17.94 12.36
CA ASP A 141 1.21 17.91 13.00
C ASP A 141 2.37 17.55 12.04
N THR A 142 2.22 17.87 10.76
CA THR A 142 3.12 17.42 9.66
C THR A 142 4.59 17.81 9.82
N SER A 143 4.93 18.86 10.59
CA SER A 143 6.34 19.24 10.80
C SER A 143 7.05 18.46 11.91
N ALA A 144 6.34 17.99 12.93
CA ALA A 144 6.94 17.30 14.08
C ALA A 144 6.94 15.76 13.93
N LEU A 145 6.00 15.19 13.16
CA LEU A 145 5.93 13.76 12.85
C LEU A 145 6.87 13.30 11.73
N SER A 146 7.52 14.23 11.01
CA SER A 146 8.49 13.95 9.93
C SER A 146 9.68 13.09 10.36
N LYS A 147 9.91 12.92 11.67
CA LYS A 147 11.01 12.11 12.23
C LYS A 147 10.58 10.73 12.73
N ILE A 148 9.28 10.43 12.76
CA ILE A 148 8.73 9.23 13.38
C ILE A 148 7.64 8.63 12.49
N THR A 149 7.94 8.42 11.20
CA THR A 149 7.03 7.64 10.34
C THR A 149 7.48 6.18 10.36
N SER A 150 6.59 5.28 10.80
CA SER A 150 6.73 3.82 10.78
C SER A 150 6.69 3.25 9.35
N THR A 151 7.38 3.87 8.39
CA THR A 151 7.44 3.36 7.00
C THR A 151 8.19 2.04 6.99
N GLY A 152 7.59 0.98 6.46
CA GLY A 152 8.22 -0.34 6.31
C GLY A 152 7.62 -1.44 7.18
N ALA A 153 6.77 -1.10 8.16
CA ALA A 153 6.13 -2.12 9.00
C ALA A 153 5.13 -2.98 8.21
N MET A 154 4.38 -2.37 7.29
CA MET A 154 3.45 -3.08 6.41
C MET A 154 4.19 -3.99 5.43
N THR A 155 5.25 -3.48 4.82
CA THR A 155 6.13 -4.25 3.93
C THR A 155 6.73 -5.44 4.67
N PHE A 156 7.23 -5.24 5.89
CA PHE A 156 7.75 -6.33 6.72
C PHE A 156 6.67 -7.38 7.03
N CYS A 157 5.48 -6.94 7.46
CA CYS A 157 4.38 -7.86 7.79
C CYS A 157 3.91 -8.66 6.56
N PHE A 158 3.87 -8.01 5.39
CA PHE A 158 3.53 -8.67 4.13
C PHE A 158 4.54 -9.75 3.74
N ILE A 159 5.84 -9.42 3.79
CA ILE A 159 6.92 -10.39 3.50
C ILE A 159 6.83 -11.58 4.45
N GLN A 160 6.71 -11.33 5.75
CA GLN A 160 6.58 -12.40 6.75
C GLN A 160 5.32 -13.25 6.54
N ALA A 161 4.21 -12.63 6.14
CA ALA A 161 2.97 -13.35 5.87
C ALA A 161 3.13 -14.30 4.67
N ILE A 162 3.82 -13.88 3.61
CA ILE A 162 4.09 -14.72 2.44
C ILE A 162 5.08 -15.83 2.77
N GLU A 163 6.21 -15.51 3.40
CA GLU A 163 7.29 -16.48 3.69
C GLU A 163 6.83 -17.62 4.62
N ARG A 164 5.89 -17.34 5.52
CA ARG A 164 5.36 -18.31 6.49
C ARG A 164 4.11 -19.02 6.02
N SER A 165 3.50 -18.56 4.93
CA SER A 165 2.26 -19.15 4.43
C SER A 165 2.54 -20.40 3.60
N PRO A 166 1.76 -21.48 3.76
CA PRO A 166 1.78 -22.60 2.84
C PRO A 166 1.43 -22.18 1.40
N GLN A 167 1.90 -22.94 0.42
CA GLN A 167 1.48 -22.77 -0.98
C GLN A 167 -0.05 -22.89 -1.10
N GLY A 168 -0.65 -22.01 -1.89
CA GLY A 168 -2.12 -21.96 -2.04
C GLY A 168 -2.85 -21.22 -0.90
N THR A 169 -2.13 -20.42 -0.11
CA THR A 169 -2.76 -19.49 0.85
C THR A 169 -3.69 -18.50 0.13
N THR A 170 -4.66 -17.96 0.87
CA THR A 170 -5.67 -17.03 0.35
C THR A 170 -5.36 -15.60 0.78
N TYR A 171 -5.94 -14.61 0.09
CA TYR A 171 -5.78 -13.20 0.46
C TYR A 171 -6.20 -12.95 1.92
N GLY A 172 -7.31 -13.55 2.35
CA GLY A 172 -7.80 -13.46 3.72
C GLY A 172 -6.81 -14.03 4.74
N ASN A 173 -6.15 -15.15 4.43
CA ASN A 173 -5.12 -15.72 5.29
C ASN A 173 -3.87 -14.84 5.39
N ILE A 174 -3.43 -14.23 4.27
CA ILE A 174 -2.32 -13.27 4.27
C ILE A 174 -2.67 -12.06 5.13
N LEU A 175 -3.83 -11.45 4.92
CA LEU A 175 -4.27 -10.29 5.71
C LEU A 175 -4.37 -10.61 7.22
N ASN A 176 -4.88 -11.80 7.57
CA ASN A 176 -4.94 -12.23 8.98
C ASN A 176 -3.56 -12.46 9.58
N SER A 177 -2.61 -13.01 8.81
CA SER A 177 -1.21 -13.18 9.23
C SER A 177 -0.53 -11.83 9.46
N MET A 178 -0.75 -10.87 8.56
CA MET A 178 -0.27 -9.49 8.71
C MET A 178 -0.85 -8.83 9.97
N ARG A 179 -2.18 -8.87 10.17
CA ARG A 179 -2.85 -8.34 11.38
C ARG A 179 -2.33 -8.96 12.66
N THR A 180 -2.13 -10.28 12.66
CA THR A 180 -1.61 -11.02 13.82
C THR A 180 -0.19 -10.54 14.16
N THR A 181 0.65 -10.34 13.14
CA THR A 181 2.01 -9.83 13.31
C THR A 181 2.00 -8.44 13.93
N ILE A 182 1.16 -7.52 13.43
CA ILE A 182 1.05 -6.15 13.95
C ILE A 182 0.52 -6.12 15.39
N ARG A 183 -0.55 -6.87 15.69
CA ARG A 183 -1.18 -6.92 17.03
C ARG A 183 -0.26 -7.51 18.10
N ASN A 184 0.51 -8.53 17.74
CA ASN A 184 1.46 -9.16 18.65
C ASN A 184 2.60 -8.20 19.03
N THR A 185 2.97 -7.28 18.14
CA THR A 185 4.00 -6.27 18.43
C THR A 185 3.45 -5.08 19.25
N GLY A 186 2.19 -4.70 19.09
CA GLY A 186 1.57 -3.58 19.81
C GLY A 186 1.21 -3.84 21.28
N SER A 187 1.14 -5.09 21.73
CA SER A 187 0.59 -5.45 23.04
C SER A 187 1.61 -5.50 24.20
N GLY A 188 2.84 -5.00 24.04
CA GLY A 188 3.84 -4.93 25.13
C GLY A 188 4.33 -6.28 25.67
N GLY A 189 3.90 -7.40 25.09
CA GLY A 189 4.40 -8.73 25.41
C GLY A 189 5.63 -9.04 24.56
N GLY A 190 6.80 -9.14 25.20
CA GLY A 190 8.01 -9.64 24.55
C GLY A 190 7.71 -10.95 23.81
N VAL A 191 8.01 -10.98 22.51
CA VAL A 191 7.76 -12.16 21.69
C VAL A 191 8.79 -13.24 22.06
N SER A 192 8.34 -14.23 22.83
CA SER A 192 8.99 -15.53 22.91
C SER A 192 8.72 -16.29 21.61
N VAL A 193 9.43 -15.96 20.53
CA VAL A 193 9.44 -16.83 19.33
C VAL A 193 10.22 -18.09 19.71
N GLY A 194 9.49 -19.10 20.17
CA GLY A 194 10.05 -20.44 20.34
C GLY A 194 10.53 -20.96 18.99
N GLY A 195 11.86 -21.14 18.87
CA GLY A 195 12.49 -21.78 17.73
C GLY A 195 13.48 -20.88 16.98
N GLY A 196 14.74 -20.88 17.43
CA GLY A 196 15.95 -20.62 16.63
C GLY A 196 16.03 -19.31 15.83
N GLY A 197 16.60 -18.26 16.44
CA GLY A 197 17.26 -17.16 15.70
C GLY A 197 16.63 -15.76 15.77
N GLY A 198 15.59 -15.53 16.57
CA GLY A 198 14.70 -14.35 16.46
C GLY A 198 14.97 -13.12 17.36
N GLY A 199 16.19 -12.87 17.84
CA GLY A 199 16.45 -11.78 18.82
C GLY A 199 16.45 -10.35 18.28
N VAL A 200 16.63 -10.16 16.96
CA VAL A 200 16.78 -8.84 16.31
C VAL A 200 15.53 -8.36 15.57
N VAL A 201 14.74 -9.29 15.02
CA VAL A 201 13.54 -8.97 14.22
C VAL A 201 12.40 -8.36 15.05
N SER A 202 12.24 -8.80 16.30
CA SER A 202 11.23 -8.23 17.19
C SER A 202 11.52 -6.77 17.53
N SER A 203 12.79 -6.41 17.74
CA SER A 203 13.19 -5.05 18.08
C SER A 203 13.01 -4.07 16.93
N VAL A 204 13.32 -4.49 15.70
CA VAL A 204 13.15 -3.65 14.49
C VAL A 204 11.67 -3.43 14.20
N LEU A 205 10.84 -4.49 14.23
CA LEU A 205 9.41 -4.32 14.01
C LEU A 205 8.75 -3.47 15.10
N THR A 206 9.17 -3.66 16.37
CA THR A 206 8.70 -2.81 17.47
C THR A 206 9.12 -1.36 17.26
N MET A 207 10.36 -1.11 16.82
CA MET A 207 10.86 0.22 16.53
C MET A 207 10.10 0.89 15.38
N LEU A 208 9.79 0.14 14.33
CA LEU A 208 8.95 0.62 13.23
C LEU A 208 7.58 1.01 13.79
N LEU A 209 6.83 0.05 14.34
CA LEU A 209 5.44 0.25 14.76
C LEU A 209 5.25 1.22 15.94
N THR A 210 6.24 1.40 16.81
CA THR A 210 6.14 2.31 17.98
C THR A 210 6.97 3.58 17.81
N GLY A 211 7.60 3.80 16.66
CA GLY A 211 8.36 5.01 16.40
C GLY A 211 9.54 5.24 17.36
N GLY A 212 10.09 4.16 17.92
CA GLY A 212 11.20 4.20 18.89
C GLY A 212 10.89 4.91 20.22
N SER A 213 9.63 5.29 20.48
CA SER A 213 9.21 6.00 21.68
C SER A 213 8.25 5.11 22.48
N GLY A 214 8.64 4.73 23.70
CA GLY A 214 8.00 3.68 24.49
C GLY A 214 6.55 3.88 24.94
N MET A 215 5.77 4.83 24.42
CA MET A 215 4.37 5.05 24.79
C MET A 215 3.59 5.67 23.62
N GLY A 216 2.86 4.83 22.87
CA GLY A 216 1.94 5.26 21.80
C GLY A 216 2.09 4.42 20.53
N GLY A 217 1.51 3.22 20.52
CA GLY A 217 1.60 2.33 19.34
C GLY A 217 0.76 2.87 18.18
N LEU A 218 1.38 2.99 17.00
CA LEU A 218 0.66 3.21 15.75
C LEU A 218 -0.15 1.94 15.45
N ARG A 219 -1.45 2.07 15.18
CA ARG A 219 -2.31 0.94 14.80
C ARG A 219 -2.43 0.89 13.29
N GLN A 220 -1.40 0.40 12.62
CA GLN A 220 -1.53 0.08 11.20
C GLN A 220 -2.44 -1.13 11.02
N GLU A 221 -3.50 -1.01 10.21
CA GLU A 221 -4.28 -2.15 9.77
C GLU A 221 -4.10 -2.38 8.25
N PRO A 222 -3.85 -3.64 7.83
CA PRO A 222 -3.77 -3.96 6.42
C PRO A 222 -5.18 -3.89 5.81
N GLN A 223 -5.29 -3.10 4.77
CA GLN A 223 -6.45 -2.94 3.91
C GLN A 223 -6.19 -3.61 2.56
N LEU A 224 -7.26 -4.12 1.95
CA LEU A 224 -7.25 -4.72 0.62
C LEU A 224 -8.25 -3.98 -0.24
N THR A 225 -7.83 -3.56 -1.44
CA THR A 225 -8.70 -2.98 -2.45
C THR A 225 -8.53 -3.72 -3.77
N ALA A 226 -9.57 -3.76 -4.60
CA ALA A 226 -9.54 -4.49 -5.86
C ALA A 226 -10.49 -3.89 -6.89
N CYS A 227 -10.17 -4.03 -8.18
CA CYS A 227 -11.02 -3.56 -9.26
C CYS A 227 -12.39 -4.25 -9.32
N GLU A 228 -12.46 -5.50 -8.85
CA GLU A 228 -13.69 -6.26 -8.73
C GLU A 228 -13.79 -6.96 -7.37
N PRO A 229 -14.98 -7.00 -6.76
CA PRO A 229 -15.23 -7.77 -5.55
C PRO A 229 -14.91 -9.26 -5.69
N PHE A 230 -14.26 -9.84 -4.68
CA PHE A 230 -14.06 -11.29 -4.58
C PHE A 230 -14.11 -11.77 -3.13
N ASP A 231 -14.29 -13.09 -2.95
CA ASP A 231 -14.18 -13.72 -1.63
C ASP A 231 -12.70 -13.93 -1.29
N VAL A 232 -12.22 -13.14 -0.32
CA VAL A 232 -10.82 -13.17 0.13
C VAL A 232 -10.39 -14.51 0.73
N TYR A 233 -11.33 -15.34 1.19
CA TYR A 233 -11.05 -16.67 1.74
C TYR A 233 -11.17 -17.79 0.72
N ALA A 234 -11.78 -17.52 -0.44
CA ALA A 234 -11.82 -18.48 -1.55
C ALA A 234 -10.71 -18.23 -2.58
N LYS A 235 -10.28 -16.97 -2.75
CA LYS A 235 -9.29 -16.61 -3.78
C LYS A 235 -7.87 -16.90 -3.31
N PRO A 236 -7.13 -17.78 -4.00
CA PRO A 236 -5.72 -18.02 -3.70
C PRO A 236 -4.89 -16.79 -4.06
N PHE A 237 -3.92 -16.47 -3.21
CA PHE A 237 -2.93 -15.45 -3.48
C PHE A 237 -1.85 -16.00 -4.40
N ILE A 238 -1.71 -15.42 -5.59
CA ILE A 238 -0.74 -15.80 -6.61
C ILE A 238 -0.19 -14.52 -7.22
N LEU A 239 1.09 -14.25 -6.95
CA LEU A 239 1.92 -13.25 -7.62
C LEU A 239 2.48 -13.81 -8.92
#